data_AF-A0A960J2X2-F1
#
_entry.id   AF-A0A960J2X2-F1
#
_cell.length_a   1.000
_cell.length_b   1.000
_cell.length_c   1.000
_cell.angle_alpha   90.00
_cell.angle_beta   90.00
_cell.angle_gamma   90.00
#
_symmetry.space_group_name_H-M   'P 1'
#
loop_
_entity.id
_entity.type
_entity.pdbx_description
1 polymer ?
#
loop_
_entity_poly.entity_id
_entity_poly.type
_entity_poly.pdbx_seq_one_letter_code
_entity_poly.pdbx_strand_id
1 'polypeptide(L)' 'DGNLLALCVDAARARATVGEMSAAMEEAFGRHQAEIRTISGVYGGAYEGDEGFAEIRSRVDAFAE' A
#
# COMPACT_ATOMS: atom_id res chain seq x y z
N ASP A 1 31.05 1.60 -2.25
CA ASP A 1 30.71 2.64 -3.24
C ASP A 1 30.79 2.11 -4.65
N GLY A 2 29.78 2.36 -5.48
CA GLY A 2 29.75 1.88 -6.86
C GLY A 2 28.46 2.29 -7.57
N ASN A 3 28.51 2.36 -8.90
CA ASN A 3 27.34 2.61 -9.72
C ASN A 3 26.51 1.31 -9.87
N LEU A 4 25.26 1.30 -9.40
CA LEU A 4 24.40 0.11 -9.42
C LEU A 4 24.18 -0.45 -10.84
N LEU A 5 24.04 0.43 -11.84
CA LEU A 5 23.86 -0.02 -13.23
C LEU A 5 25.11 -0.75 -13.74
N ALA A 6 26.31 -0.26 -13.42
CA ALA A 6 27.55 -0.93 -13.80
C ALA A 6 27.64 -2.34 -13.17
N LEU A 7 27.29 -2.47 -11.89
CA LEU A 7 27.28 -3.76 -11.19
C LEU A 7 26.23 -4.73 -11.79
N CYS A 8 25.05 -4.23 -12.15
CA CYS A 8 24.03 -5.04 -12.82
C CYS A 8 24.45 -5.49 -14.23
N VAL A 9 25.21 -4.67 -14.97
CA VAL A 9 25.77 -5.07 -16.27
C VAL A 9 26.75 -6.24 -16.11
N ASP A 10 27.61 -6.19 -15.10
CA ASP A 10 28.56 -7.26 -14.81
C ASP A 10 27.86 -8.55 -14.36
N ALA A 11 26.83 -8.43 -13.52
CA ALA A 11 26.00 -9.57 -13.12
C ALA A 11 25.26 -10.20 -14.30
N ALA A 12 24.65 -9.40 -15.19
CA ALA A 12 24.00 -9.89 -16.40
C ALA A 12 25.00 -10.58 -17.33
N ARG A 13 26.24 -10.09 -17.45
CA ARG A 13 27.31 -10.74 -18.21
C ARG A 13 27.70 -12.09 -17.61
N ALA A 14 27.63 -12.22 -16.29
CA ALA A 14 27.79 -13.49 -15.57
C ALA A 14 26.55 -14.41 -15.63
N ARG A 15 25.55 -14.08 -16.47
CA ARG A 15 24.28 -14.81 -16.63
C ARG A 15 23.39 -14.80 -15.38
N ALA A 16 23.56 -13.84 -14.49
CA ALA A 16 22.57 -13.60 -13.45
C ALA A 16 21.24 -13.17 -14.08
N THR A 17 20.16 -13.67 -13.53
CA THR A 17 18.79 -13.35 -13.90
C THR A 17 18.38 -11.99 -13.33
N VAL A 18 17.30 -11.43 -13.89
CA VAL A 18 16.67 -10.21 -13.35
C VAL A 18 16.24 -10.41 -11.89
N GLY A 19 15.75 -11.61 -11.55
CA GLY A 19 15.35 -11.98 -10.19
C GLY A 19 16.51 -11.94 -9.22
N GLU A 20 17.65 -12.53 -9.56
CA GLU A 20 18.85 -12.57 -8.70
C GLU A 20 19.40 -11.16 -8.45
N MET A 21 19.51 -10.34 -9.50
CA MET A 21 19.94 -8.93 -9.35
C MET A 21 18.97 -8.13 -8.47
N SER A 22 17.66 -8.35 -8.62
CA SER A 22 16.63 -7.66 -7.82
C SER A 22 16.64 -8.14 -6.36
N ALA A 23 16.88 -9.42 -6.11
CA ALA A 23 16.96 -9.99 -4.77
C ALA A 23 18.15 -9.43 -3.99
N ALA A 24 19.32 -9.28 -4.64
CA ALA A 24 20.48 -8.65 -4.02
C ALA A 24 20.23 -7.18 -3.63
N MET A 25 19.46 -6.43 -4.44
CA MET A 25 19.04 -5.07 -4.10
C MET A 25 17.99 -5.04 -3.00
N GLU A 26 17.07 -6.02 -2.99
CA GLU A 26 16.03 -6.16 -1.97
C GLU A 26 16.61 -6.41 -0.57
N GLU A 27 17.72 -7.14 -0.45
CA GLU A 27 18.38 -7.36 0.85
C GLU A 27 18.85 -6.06 1.52
N ALA A 28 19.28 -5.07 0.72
CA ALA A 28 19.74 -3.78 1.23
C ALA A 28 18.62 -2.72 1.36
N PHE A 29 17.65 -2.71 0.43
CA PHE A 29 16.63 -1.67 0.35
C PHE A 29 15.26 -2.08 0.87
N GLY A 30 14.98 -3.38 0.93
CA GLY A 30 13.63 -3.92 1.13
C GLY A 30 12.71 -3.69 -0.07
N ARG A 31 11.43 -4.09 0.08
CA ARG A 31 10.36 -3.78 -0.87
C ARG A 31 9.44 -2.73 -0.29
N HIS A 32 9.11 -1.73 -1.12
CA HIS A 32 8.11 -0.75 -0.75
C HIS A 32 6.75 -1.43 -0.50
N GLN A 33 6.17 -1.16 0.67
CA GLN A 33 4.79 -1.52 1.01
C GLN A 33 3.98 -0.23 1.09
N ALA A 34 2.94 -0.13 0.27
CA ALA A 34 2.05 1.02 0.27
C ALA A 34 1.14 0.96 1.51
N GLU A 35 1.14 2.02 2.30
CA GLU A 35 0.18 2.19 3.39
C GLU A 35 -1.19 2.57 2.83
N ILE A 36 -2.21 1.75 3.07
CA ILE A 36 -3.60 2.11 2.76
C ILE A 36 -4.08 3.06 3.85
N ARG A 37 -4.13 4.35 3.53
CA ARG A 37 -4.69 5.38 4.41
C ARG A 37 -6.15 5.61 4.03
N THR A 38 -7.06 4.96 4.73
CA THR A 38 -8.50 5.23 4.59
C THR A 38 -8.85 6.48 5.40
N ILE A 39 -9.39 7.51 4.74
CA ILE A 39 -9.88 8.69 5.42
C ILE A 39 -11.28 8.38 5.96
N SER A 40 -11.41 8.26 7.29
CA SER A 40 -12.69 8.06 7.96
C SER A 40 -13.37 9.40 8.28
N GLY A 41 -14.70 9.45 8.21
CA GLY A 41 -15.50 10.59 8.70
C GLY A 41 -15.90 11.66 7.67
N VAL A 42 -15.31 11.68 6.47
CA VAL A 42 -15.65 12.67 5.43
C VAL A 42 -17.10 12.52 4.94
N TYR A 43 -17.58 11.28 4.82
CA TYR A 43 -18.98 11.02 4.43
C TYR A 43 -19.96 11.36 5.56
N GLY A 44 -19.60 11.10 6.82
CA GLY A 44 -20.47 11.37 7.97
C GLY A 44 -20.76 12.86 8.19
N GLY A 45 -19.77 13.73 7.97
CA GLY A 45 -19.94 15.19 8.10
C GLY A 45 -20.78 15.82 6.98
N ALA A 46 -20.91 15.17 5.83
CA ALA A 46 -21.71 15.67 4.71
C ALA A 46 -23.23 15.44 4.90
N TYR A 47 -23.62 14.52 5.78
CA TYR A 47 -25.02 14.15 6.05
C TYR A 47 -25.44 14.51 7.48
N GLU A 48 -24.76 15.48 8.09
CA GLU A 48 -25.08 15.95 9.45
C GLU A 48 -26.48 16.58 9.45
N GLY A 49 -27.42 15.98 10.19
CA GLY A 49 -28.82 16.42 10.25
C GLY A 49 -29.78 15.77 9.24
N ASP A 50 -29.32 14.81 8.42
CA ASP A 50 -30.20 14.03 7.54
C ASP A 50 -30.89 12.89 8.33
N GLU A 51 -32.22 12.94 8.40
CA GLU A 51 -33.04 11.96 9.14
C GLU A 51 -32.93 10.54 8.56
N GLY A 52 -32.81 10.39 7.24
CA GLY A 52 -32.65 9.09 6.59
C GLY A 52 -31.28 8.48 6.87
N PHE A 53 -30.23 9.31 6.94
CA PHE A 53 -28.91 8.85 7.35
C PHE A 53 -28.87 8.41 8.82
N ALA A 54 -29.59 9.09 9.70
CA ALA A 54 -29.72 8.71 11.11
C ALA A 54 -30.46 7.36 11.27
N GLU A 55 -31.53 7.13 10.51
CA GLU A 55 -32.27 5.86 10.51
C GLU A 55 -31.39 4.70 10.03
N ILE A 56 -30.66 4.88 8.93
CA ILE A 56 -29.73 3.87 8.41
C ILE A 56 -28.66 3.53 9.45
N ARG A 57 -28.10 4.53 10.13
CA ARG A 57 -27.09 4.33 11.18
C ARG A 57 -27.66 3.50 12.34
N SER A 58 -28.85 3.86 12.83
CA SER A 58 -29.53 3.11 13.89
C SER A 58 -29.83 1.67 13.51
N ARG A 59 -30.19 1.41 12.24
CA ARG A 59 -30.45 0.04 11.75
C ARG A 59 -29.17 -0.79 11.63
N VAL A 60 -28.04 -0.17 11.26
CA VAL A 60 -26.73 -0.84 11.23
C VAL A 60 -26.27 -1.17 12.65
N ASP A 61 -26.44 -0.26 13.59
CA ASP A 61 -26.08 -0.48 15.00
C ASP A 61 -26.89 -1.63 15.60
N ALA A 62 -28.20 -1.68 15.35
CA ALA A 62 -29.07 -2.76 15.82
C ALA A 62 -28.81 -4.13 15.14
N PHE A 63 -28.17 -4.16 13.96
CA PHE A 63 -27.75 -5.40 13.30
C PHE A 63 -26.40 -5.91 13.85
N ALA A 64 -25.57 -5.01 14.39
CA ALA A 64 -24.26 -5.36 14.92
C ALA A 64 -24.31 -5.94 16.35
N GLU A 65 -25.43 -5.74 17.07
CA GLU A 65 -25.80 -6.45 18.32
C GLU A 65 -26.29 -7.89 18.05
#